data_AF-A0A1F7LDB6-F1
#
_entry.id   AF-A0A1F7LDB6-F1
#
_cell.length_a   1.000
_cell.length_b   1.000
_cell.length_c   1.000
_cell.angle_alpha   90.00
_cell.angle_beta   90.00
_cell.angle_gamma   90.00
#
_symmetry.space_group_name_H-M   'P 1'
#
loop_
_entity.id
_entity.type
_entity.pdbx_description
1 polymer ?
#
loop_
_entity_poly.entity_id
_entity_poly.type
_entity_poly.pdbx_seq_one_letter_code
_entity_poly.pdbx_strand_id
1 'polypeptide(L)' 'MAHVTTTRMDDITERLPEIAVPTLLVCGDEDPSLGPMRVMAATVKHAEFVLLSPAGHFANRDQPEPFNRAVLEFLAGLGA' A
#
# COMPACT_ATOMS: atom_id res chain seq x y z
N MET A 1 -17.95 1.11 -14.85
CA MET A 1 -17.01 0.85 -13.72
C MET A 1 -17.24 1.96 -12.72
N ALA A 2 -17.70 1.62 -11.52
CA ALA A 2 -18.29 2.56 -10.57
C ALA A 2 -17.26 3.55 -10.00
N HIS A 3 -17.61 4.84 -10.03
CA HIS A 3 -16.85 5.92 -9.40
C HIS A 3 -16.92 5.77 -7.88
N VAL A 4 -15.83 5.29 -7.27
CA VAL A 4 -15.63 5.37 -5.82
C VAL A 4 -15.51 6.84 -5.47
N THR A 5 -16.53 7.38 -4.81
CA THR A 5 -16.61 8.80 -4.46
C THR A 5 -16.12 8.97 -3.02
N THR A 6 -14.80 9.00 -2.83
CA THR A 6 -14.22 9.49 -1.57
C THR A 6 -14.21 11.02 -1.62
N THR A 7 -14.56 11.65 -0.51
CA THR A 7 -14.83 13.08 -0.33
C THR A 7 -13.85 14.00 -1.09
N ARG A 8 -14.41 14.88 -1.93
CA ARG A 8 -13.74 15.79 -2.91
C ARG A 8 -12.88 16.89 -2.26
N MET A 9 -11.71 16.54 -1.78
CA MET A 9 -10.53 17.41 -1.81
C MET A 9 -9.34 16.46 -1.99
N ASP A 10 -8.65 16.55 -3.12
CA ASP A 10 -7.42 15.80 -3.43
C ASP A 10 -7.56 14.30 -3.79
N ASP A 11 -8.66 13.87 -4.44
CA ASP A 11 -8.67 12.58 -5.14
C ASP A 11 -7.68 12.63 -6.33
N ILE A 12 -6.55 11.96 -6.15
CA ILE A 12 -5.47 11.84 -7.13
C ILE A 12 -5.32 10.41 -7.66
N THR A 13 -6.37 9.58 -7.56
CA THR A 13 -6.34 8.18 -8.00
C THR A 13 -5.90 8.06 -9.46
N GLU A 14 -6.33 8.98 -10.32
CA GLU A 14 -5.95 9.01 -11.75
C GLU A 14 -4.46 9.30 -11.98
N ARG A 15 -3.75 9.82 -10.97
CA ARG A 15 -2.32 10.12 -11.02
C ARG A 15 -1.45 8.99 -10.47
N LEU A 16 -2.03 7.95 -9.87
CA LEU A 16 -1.27 6.78 -9.40
C LEU A 16 -0.41 6.13 -10.51
N PRO A 17 -0.81 6.08 -11.79
CA PRO A 17 0.05 5.60 -12.87
C PRO A 17 1.30 6.46 -13.12
N GLU A 18 1.36 7.71 -12.63
CA GLU A 18 2.55 8.58 -12.72
C GLU A 18 3.69 8.09 -11.83
N ILE A 19 3.42 7.23 -10.84
CA ILE A 19 4.44 6.66 -9.96
C ILE A 19 5.28 5.64 -10.75
N ALA A 20 6.47 6.08 -11.17
CA ALA A 20 7.39 5.29 -12.00
C ALA A 20 8.49 4.55 -11.23
N VAL A 21 8.60 4.78 -9.92
CA VAL A 21 9.62 4.16 -9.06
C VAL A 21 9.07 2.91 -8.37
N PRO A 22 9.93 1.95 -7.96
CA PRO A 22 9.52 0.85 -7.09
C PRO A 22 8.77 1.36 -5.86
N THR A 23 7.65 0.73 -5.53
CA THR A 23 6.76 1.19 -4.46
C THR A 23 6.31 0.01 -3.60
N LEU A 24 6.52 0.08 -2.29
CA LEU A 24 5.97 -0.90 -1.35
C LEU A 24 4.72 -0.34 -0.69
N LEU A 25 3.65 -1.14 -0.70
CA LEU A 25 2.39 -0.89 0.00
C LEU A 25 2.22 -1.96 1.09
N VAL A 26 2.16 -1.57 2.36
CA VAL A 26 1.92 -2.48 3.49
C VAL A 26 0.60 -2.10 4.16
N CYS A 27 -0.31 -3.06 4.33
CA CYS A 27 -1.64 -2.83 4.90
C CYS A 27 -2.02 -3.97 5.87
N GLY A 28 -2.79 -3.66 6.91
CA GLY A 28 -3.43 -4.65 7.75
C GLY A 28 -4.72 -5.18 7.12
N ASP A 29 -5.10 -6.43 7.41
CA ASP A 29 -6.33 -7.06 6.94
C ASP A 29 -7.61 -6.48 7.55
N GLU A 30 -7.51 -5.85 8.71
CA GLU A 30 -8.61 -5.18 9.41
C GLU A 30 -8.64 -3.66 9.18
N ASP A 31 -7.72 -3.09 8.38
CA ASP A 31 -7.69 -1.65 8.07
C ASP A 31 -8.83 -1.26 7.11
N PRO A 32 -9.68 -0.26 7.44
CA PRO A 32 -10.66 0.30 6.52
C PRO A 32 -10.09 0.77 5.17
N SER A 33 -8.79 1.07 5.14
CA SER A 33 -8.03 1.50 3.95
C SER A 33 -7.67 0.34 3.01
N LEU A 34 -7.95 -0.92 3.35
CA LEU A 34 -7.61 -2.08 2.54
C LEU A 34 -8.19 -2.02 1.12
N GLY A 35 -9.42 -1.52 0.97
CA GLY A 35 -10.04 -1.30 -0.35
C GLY A 35 -9.23 -0.34 -1.22
N PRO A 36 -9.04 0.93 -0.79
CA PRO A 36 -8.16 1.89 -1.46
C PRO A 36 -6.74 1.37 -1.72
N MET A 37 -6.12 0.68 -0.77
CA MET A 37 -4.77 0.11 -0.92
C MET A 37 -4.70 -0.94 -2.04
N ARG A 38 -5.75 -1.77 -2.21
CA ARG A 38 -5.84 -2.70 -3.34
C ARG A 38 -5.98 -1.98 -4.68
N VAL A 39 -6.71 -0.87 -4.71
CA VAL A 39 -6.77 -0.02 -5.92
C VAL A 39 -5.38 0.54 -6.24
N MET A 40 -4.65 1.05 -5.24
CA MET A 40 -3.28 1.54 -5.43
C MET A 40 -2.35 0.44 -5.95
N ALA A 41 -2.36 -0.74 -5.33
CA ALA A 41 -1.55 -1.88 -5.74
C ALA A 41 -1.83 -2.35 -7.17
N ALA A 42 -3.09 -2.27 -7.61
CA ALA A 42 -3.47 -2.61 -8.98
C ALA A 42 -3.13 -1.51 -10.01
N THR A 43 -2.94 -0.26 -9.57
CA THR A 43 -2.78 0.90 -10.46
C THR A 43 -1.32 1.32 -10.62
N VAL A 44 -0.52 1.24 -9.55
CA VAL A 44 0.91 1.58 -9.58
C VAL A 44 1.68 0.44 -10.23
N LYS A 45 2.30 0.70 -11.39
CA LYS A 45 2.94 -0.33 -12.24
C LYS A 45 4.02 -1.15 -11.53
N HIS A 46 4.76 -0.53 -10.62
CA HIS A 46 5.90 -1.13 -9.91
C HIS A 46 5.60 -1.30 -8.41
N ALA A 47 4.33 -1.54 -8.06
CA ALA A 47 3.93 -1.78 -6.69
C ALA A 47 4.12 -3.23 -6.24
N GLU A 48 4.66 -3.38 -5.03
CA GLU A 48 4.59 -4.58 -4.22
C GLU A 48 3.55 -4.35 -3.12
N PHE A 49 2.68 -5.33 -2.88
CA PHE A 49 1.63 -5.23 -1.86
C PHE A 49 1.78 -6.34 -0.82
N VAL A 50 1.94 -5.95 0.43
CA VAL A 50 2.05 -6.84 1.59
C VAL A 50 0.85 -6.64 2.49
N LEU A 51 0.09 -7.71 2.68
CA LEU A 51 -1.03 -7.76 3.62
C LEU A 51 -0.58 -8.45 4.91
N LEU A 52 -0.69 -7.77 6.03
CA LEU A 52 -0.42 -8.34 7.36
C LEU A 52 -1.74 -8.76 8.00
N SER A 53 -1.76 -9.97 8.58
CA SER A 53 -2.92 -10.53 9.26
C SER A 53 -2.49 -11.31 10.50
N PRO A 54 -3.09 -11.09 11.68
CA PRO A 54 -4.06 -10.03 11.98
C PRO A 54 -3.39 -8.66 12.17
N ALA A 55 -3.86 -7.61 11.51
CA ALA A 55 -3.38 -6.24 11.72
C ALA A 55 -4.42 -5.18 11.30
N GLY A 56 -4.50 -4.08 12.05
CA GLY A 56 -5.35 -2.93 11.75
C GLY A 56 -4.59 -1.80 11.08
N HIS A 57 -5.03 -0.57 11.35
CA HIS A 57 -4.50 0.63 10.70
C HIS A 57 -3.02 0.90 10.98
N PHE A 58 -2.56 0.54 12.18
CA PHE A 58 -1.15 0.66 12.56
C PHE A 58 -0.45 -0.68 12.43
N ALA A 59 -0.44 -1.25 11.22
CA ALA A 59 0.14 -2.57 10.95
C ALA A 59 1.61 -2.71 11.40
N ASN A 60 2.36 -1.60 11.41
CA ASN A 60 3.72 -1.54 11.94
C ASN A 60 3.82 -1.70 13.47
N ARG A 61 2.76 -1.38 14.21
CA ARG A 61 2.66 -1.59 15.66
C ARG A 61 2.05 -2.94 15.99
N ASP A 62 1.04 -3.35 15.23
CA ASP A 62 0.35 -4.62 15.45
C ASP A 62 1.26 -5.82 15.12
N GLN A 63 2.09 -5.69 14.07
CA GLN A 63 3.04 -6.71 13.63
C GLN A 63 4.39 -6.10 13.28
N PRO A 64 5.20 -5.71 14.28
CA PRO A 64 6.45 -4.98 14.03
C PRO A 64 7.49 -5.81 13.29
N GLU A 65 7.66 -7.11 13.60
CA GLU A 65 8.66 -7.94 12.93
C GLU A 65 8.29 -8.21 11.46
N PRO A 66 7.06 -8.63 11.11
CA PRO A 66 6.65 -8.79 9.70
C PRO A 66 6.70 -7.48 8.92
N PHE A 67 6.27 -6.36 9.51
CA PHE A 67 6.37 -5.04 8.89
C PHE A 67 7.82 -4.66 8.59
N ASN A 68 8.70 -4.73 9.60
CA ASN A 68 10.11 -4.38 9.43
C ASN A 68 10.80 -5.27 8.40
N ARG A 69 10.48 -6.56 8.37
CA ARG A 69 10.99 -7.49 7.36
C ARG A 69 10.61 -7.05 5.95
N ALA A 70 9.33 -6.79 5.70
CA ALA A 70 8.85 -6.34 4.39
C ALA A 70 9.56 -5.06 3.92
N VAL A 71 9.72 -4.09 4.82
CA VAL A 71 10.43 -2.83 4.53
C VAL A 71 11.90 -3.08 4.22
N LEU A 72 12.60 -3.86 5.03
CA LEU A 72 14.03 -4.12 4.85
C LEU A 72 14.31 -4.95 3.59
N GLU A 73 13.50 -5.95 3.30
CA GLU A 73 13.61 -6.77 2.07
C GLU A 73 13.38 -5.92 0.82
N PHE A 74 12.36 -5.07 0.83
CA PHE A 74 12.11 -4.11 -0.25
C PHE A 74 13.31 -3.19 -0.46
N LEU A 75 13.80 -2.54 0.60
CA LEU A 75 14.94 -1.62 0.52
C LEU A 75 16.22 -2.30 0.04
N ALA A 76 16.50 -3.53 0.50
CA ALA A 76 17.64 -4.30 0.04
C ALA A 76 17.56 -4.67 -1.45
N GLY A 77 16.34 -4.83 -1.98
CA GLY A 77 16.09 -5.13 -3.40
C GLY A 77 16.24 -3.94 -4.35
N LEU A 78 16.28 -2.70 -3.86
CA LEU A 78 16.36 -1.50 -4.71
C LEU A 78 17.75 -1.24 -5.30
N GLY A 79 18.79 -1.91 -4.79
CA GLY A 79 20.18 -1.64 -5.16
C GLY A 79 20.69 -0.31 -4.59
N ALA A 80 21.99 -0.27 -4.26
CA ALA A 80 22.68 0.95 -3.86
C ALA A 80 23.02 1.84 -5.07
#